data_AF-A0A1F3ILC2-F1
#
_entry.id   AF-A0A1F3ILC2-F1
#
_cell.length_a   1.000
_cell.length_b   1.000
_cell.length_c   1.000
_cell.angle_alpha   90.00
_cell.angle_beta   90.00
_cell.angle_gamma   90.00
#
_symmetry.space_group_name_H-M   'P 1'
#
loop_
_entity.id
_entity.type
_entity.pdbx_description
1 polymer ?
#
loop_
_entity_poly.entity_id
_entity_poly.type
_entity_poly.pdbx_seq_one_letter_code
_entity_poly.pdbx_strand_id
1 'polypeptide(L)'
;MVKKNYVLPILIIGLSIVFALISIGVYFTRGKSKFWISKKMLIGSFLLSLTAITNHSCTGTCYEDEDPSNIINLYGAEYSNRIVIDINQTTTITGCLYHRNDTDYSFMITDTLNIDTIQVGDVKPFDGEFNEYSEEIIIELDSTLPTNKYYLQLYKGKATNPDYSIASFILDLKNED
;
A
#
# COMPACT_ATOMS: atom_id res chain seq x y z
N MET A 1 -32.79 27.38 9.28
CA MET A 1 -33.75 26.78 8.32
C MET A 1 -33.08 26.78 6.94
N VAL A 2 -32.51 25.66 6.52
CA VAL A 2 -31.78 25.57 5.24
C VAL A 2 -32.82 25.53 4.10
N LYS A 3 -32.87 26.56 3.26
CA LYS A 3 -33.69 26.52 2.03
C LYS A 3 -33.14 25.41 1.14
N LYS A 4 -33.93 24.37 0.88
CA LYS A 4 -33.57 23.32 -0.08
C LYS A 4 -33.48 23.96 -1.47
N ASN A 5 -32.27 24.09 -1.99
CA ASN A 5 -32.02 24.67 -3.31
C ASN A 5 -32.30 23.63 -4.40
N TYR A 6 -33.58 23.45 -4.76
CA TYR A 6 -34.01 22.57 -5.85
C TYR A 6 -33.59 23.06 -7.25
N VAL A 7 -33.04 24.26 -7.35
CA VAL A 7 -32.61 24.87 -8.61
C VAL A 7 -31.50 24.06 -9.30
N LEU A 8 -30.53 23.56 -8.53
CA LEU A 8 -29.39 22.80 -9.05
C LEU A 8 -29.80 21.44 -9.67
N PRO A 9 -30.56 20.56 -8.99
CA PRO A 9 -30.98 19.28 -9.60
C PRO A 9 -31.87 19.48 -10.82
N ILE A 10 -32.76 20.48 -10.82
CA ILE A 10 -33.60 20.81 -11.98
C ILE A 10 -32.72 21.23 -13.17
N LEU A 11 -31.68 22.02 -12.92
CA LEU A 11 -30.75 22.47 -13.96
C LEU A 11 -29.92 21.31 -14.54
N ILE A 12 -29.45 20.38 -13.71
CA ILE A 12 -28.71 19.18 -14.16
C ILE A 12 -29.58 18.28 -15.03
N ILE A 13 -30.84 18.05 -14.63
CA ILE A 13 -31.80 17.26 -15.43
C ILE A 13 -32.05 17.94 -16.77
N GLY A 14 -32.28 19.26 -16.78
CA GLY A 14 -32.46 20.04 -18.00
C GLY A 14 -31.27 19.93 -18.95
N LEU A 15 -30.05 20.13 -18.45
CA LEU A 15 -28.82 19.99 -19.26
C LEU A 15 -28.63 18.58 -19.82
N SER A 16 -28.96 17.55 -19.03
CA SER A 16 -28.86 16.15 -19.45
C SER A 16 -29.80 15.83 -20.61
N ILE A 17 -31.05 16.34 -20.56
CA ILE A 17 -32.02 16.22 -21.64
C ILE A 17 -31.52 16.91 -22.90
N VAL A 18 -31.00 18.15 -22.78
CA VAL A 18 -30.47 18.90 -23.92
C VAL A 18 -29.26 18.20 -24.55
N PHE A 19 -28.35 17.65 -23.73
CA PHE A 19 -27.21 16.88 -24.22
C PHE A 19 -27.63 15.61 -24.99
N ALA A 20 -28.67 14.91 -24.52
CA ALA A 20 -29.23 13.76 -25.22
C ALA A 20 -29.82 14.15 -26.58
N LEU A 21 -30.59 15.24 -26.66
CA LEU A 21 -31.16 15.75 -27.91
C LEU A 21 -30.07 16.14 -28.93
N ILE A 22 -28.99 16.78 -28.48
CA ILE A 22 -27.87 17.13 -29.35
C ILE A 22 -27.12 15.88 -29.81
N SER A 23 -26.97 14.88 -28.95
CA SER A 23 -26.33 13.61 -29.31
C SER A 23 -27.12 12.87 -30.39
N ILE A 24 -28.46 12.91 -30.32
CA ILE A 24 -29.35 12.42 -31.38
C ILE A 24 -29.15 13.23 -32.67
N GLY A 25 -29.06 14.56 -32.58
CA GLY A 25 -28.76 15.42 -33.75
C GLY A 25 -27.42 15.11 -34.41
N VAL A 26 -26.37 14.84 -33.62
CA VAL A 26 -25.05 14.39 -34.12
C VAL A 26 -25.17 13.03 -34.82
N TYR A 27 -25.96 12.11 -34.27
CA TYR A 27 -26.20 10.80 -34.87
C TYR A 27 -26.88 10.91 -36.24
N PHE A 28 -27.96 11.69 -36.35
CA PHE A 28 -28.64 11.92 -37.64
C PHE A 28 -27.76 12.63 -38.67
N THR A 29 -26.91 13.56 -38.23
CA THR A 29 -25.96 14.24 -39.12
C THR A 29 -24.73 13.40 -39.46
N ARG A 30 -24.62 12.15 -38.94
CA ARG A 30 -23.47 11.25 -39.11
C ARG A 30 -22.13 11.93 -38.81
N GLY A 31 -22.11 12.87 -37.87
CA GLY A 31 -20.92 13.65 -37.54
C GLY A 31 -20.40 14.58 -38.65
N LYS A 32 -21.18 14.84 -39.71
CA LYS A 32 -20.76 15.74 -40.80
C LYS A 32 -21.02 17.21 -40.51
N SER A 33 -21.89 17.51 -39.54
CA SER A 33 -22.22 18.89 -39.19
C SER A 33 -21.34 19.41 -38.06
N LYS A 34 -20.49 20.39 -38.41
CA LYS A 34 -19.65 21.12 -37.44
C LYS A 34 -20.47 21.78 -36.33
N PHE A 35 -21.68 22.23 -36.64
CA PHE A 35 -22.57 22.88 -35.67
C PHE A 35 -22.98 21.94 -34.53
N TRP A 36 -23.51 20.75 -34.86
CA TRP A 36 -23.98 19.79 -33.86
C TRP A 36 -22.83 19.23 -33.00
N ILE A 37 -21.66 19.00 -33.60
CA ILE A 37 -20.47 18.56 -32.87
C ILE A 37 -20.00 19.64 -31.90
N SER A 38 -19.88 20.90 -32.35
CA SER A 38 -19.47 22.02 -31.50
C SER A 38 -20.41 22.19 -30.31
N LYS A 39 -21.72 22.08 -30.53
CA LYS A 39 -22.73 22.16 -29.45
C LYS A 39 -22.67 20.97 -28.49
N LYS A 40 -22.42 19.75 -28.97
CA LYS A 40 -22.24 18.56 -28.10
C LYS A 40 -21.03 18.75 -27.18
N MET A 41 -19.91 19.22 -27.72
CA MET A 41 -18.68 19.45 -26.95
C MET A 41 -18.88 20.54 -25.89
N LEU A 42 -19.54 21.64 -26.25
CA LEU A 42 -19.80 22.76 -25.34
C LEU A 42 -20.72 22.37 -24.17
N ILE A 43 -21.80 21.62 -24.44
CA ILE A 43 -22.70 21.19 -23.36
C ILE A 43 -22.04 20.07 -22.52
N GLY A 44 -21.27 19.19 -23.14
CA GLY A 44 -20.49 18.18 -22.44
C GLY A 44 -19.47 18.79 -21.48
N SER A 45 -18.72 19.81 -21.91
CA SER A 45 -17.78 20.50 -21.02
C SER A 45 -18.49 21.26 -19.90
N PHE A 46 -19.64 21.87 -20.16
CA PHE A 46 -20.42 22.53 -19.13
C PHE A 46 -20.94 21.55 -18.06
N LEU A 47 -21.41 20.37 -18.48
CA LEU A 47 -21.79 19.30 -17.55
C LEU A 47 -20.59 18.84 -16.70
N LEU A 48 -19.44 18.59 -17.31
CA LEU A 48 -18.23 18.19 -16.58
C LEU A 48 -17.76 19.25 -15.59
N SER A 49 -17.72 20.52 -16.01
CA SER A 49 -17.36 21.64 -15.13
C SER A 49 -18.37 21.81 -13.99
N LEU A 50 -19.67 21.67 -14.27
CA LEU A 50 -20.69 21.75 -13.24
C LEU A 50 -20.56 20.58 -12.25
N THR A 51 -20.34 19.35 -12.74
CA THR A 51 -20.09 18.19 -11.89
C THR A 51 -18.84 18.37 -11.03
N ALA A 52 -17.76 18.92 -11.58
CA ALA A 52 -16.54 19.23 -10.84
C ALA A 52 -16.75 20.31 -9.76
N ILE A 53 -17.63 21.28 -9.99
CA ILE A 53 -17.97 22.31 -8.99
C ILE A 53 -18.94 21.76 -7.95
N THR A 54 -19.94 20.96 -8.34
CA THR A 54 -20.96 20.45 -7.40
C THR A 54 -20.43 19.33 -6.54
N ASN A 55 -19.57 18.48 -7.09
CA ASN A 55 -18.74 17.60 -6.31
C ASN A 55 -17.53 18.42 -5.86
N HIS A 56 -17.62 19.14 -4.74
CA HIS A 56 -16.49 19.69 -3.97
C HIS A 56 -15.54 18.58 -3.48
N SER A 57 -15.38 17.52 -4.26
CA SER A 57 -14.62 16.33 -3.95
C SER A 57 -13.36 16.38 -4.81
N CYS A 58 -12.46 17.30 -4.43
CA CYS A 58 -11.07 16.89 -4.23
C CYS A 58 -10.95 16.01 -2.97
N THR A 59 -11.92 15.12 -2.76
CA THR A 59 -11.93 14.00 -1.84
C THR A 59 -12.26 12.76 -2.66
N GLY A 60 -11.72 12.69 -3.89
CA GLY A 60 -11.06 11.46 -4.24
C GLY A 60 -10.04 11.27 -3.13
N THR A 61 -10.33 10.36 -2.21
CA THR A 61 -9.34 9.69 -1.38
C THR A 61 -8.37 8.99 -2.32
N CYS A 62 -7.61 9.76 -3.09
CA CYS A 62 -6.41 9.31 -3.75
C CYS A 62 -5.43 9.21 -2.60
N TYR A 63 -5.47 8.05 -1.93
CA TYR A 63 -4.76 7.74 -0.70
C TYR A 63 -5.29 8.59 0.46
N GLU A 64 -6.19 8.01 1.28
CA GLU A 64 -6.03 8.30 2.70
C GLU A 64 -4.59 7.87 3.00
N ASP A 65 -3.76 8.79 3.48
CA ASP A 65 -2.52 8.43 4.14
C ASP A 65 -2.95 7.63 5.38
N GLU A 66 -3.30 6.36 5.19
CA GLU A 66 -3.31 5.40 6.29
C GLU A 66 -1.88 5.44 6.83
N ASP A 67 -1.72 5.94 8.06
CA ASP A 67 -0.43 5.90 8.74
C ASP A 67 0.11 4.47 8.59
N PRO A 68 1.35 4.30 8.07
CA PRO A 68 1.87 2.98 7.78
C PRO A 68 1.86 2.17 9.08
N SER A 69 1.03 1.14 9.11
CA SER A 69 0.95 0.22 10.23
C SER A 69 2.02 -0.86 10.12
N ASN A 70 2.44 -1.38 11.27
CA ASN A 70 3.44 -2.44 11.39
C ASN A 70 4.81 -2.10 10.79
N ILE A 71 5.36 -0.91 11.04
CA ILE A 71 6.68 -0.56 10.50
C ILE A 71 7.75 -1.30 11.30
N ILE A 72 8.58 -2.12 10.64
CA ILE A 72 9.70 -2.81 11.30
C ILE A 72 11.03 -2.13 10.96
N ASN A 73 11.78 -1.77 11.99
CA ASN A 73 13.15 -1.29 11.90
C ASN A 73 14.09 -2.25 12.64
N LEU A 74 15.01 -2.90 11.92
CA LEU A 74 15.97 -3.83 12.50
C LEU A 74 17.26 -3.09 12.89
N TYR A 75 17.73 -3.30 14.12
CA TYR A 75 18.97 -2.70 14.59
C TYR A 75 20.16 -3.27 13.80
N GLY A 76 21.07 -2.38 13.38
CA GLY A 76 22.21 -2.75 12.53
C GLY A 76 21.89 -2.80 11.03
N ALA A 77 20.66 -2.49 10.62
CA ALA A 77 20.36 -2.27 9.20
C ALA A 77 21.04 -0.99 8.70
N GLU A 78 21.90 -1.12 7.69
CA GLU A 78 22.47 0.01 6.95
C GLU A 78 21.38 0.72 6.13
N TYR A 79 21.66 1.94 5.63
CA TYR A 79 20.75 2.70 4.76
C TYR A 79 20.22 1.92 3.53
N SER A 80 20.89 0.84 3.14
CA SER A 80 20.48 -0.04 2.03
C SER A 80 19.61 -1.21 2.47
N ASN A 81 19.00 -1.19 3.65
CA ASN A 81 18.27 -2.33 4.26
C ASN A 81 19.12 -3.60 4.29
N ARG A 82 20.42 -3.46 4.53
CA ARG A 82 21.35 -4.58 4.63
C ARG A 82 21.74 -4.78 6.08
N ILE A 83 21.70 -6.03 6.53
CA ILE A 83 22.08 -6.44 7.87
C ILE A 83 23.25 -7.40 7.72
N VAL A 84 24.35 -7.13 8.42
CA VAL A 84 25.55 -7.97 8.43
C VAL A 84 25.64 -8.63 9.79
N ILE A 85 25.73 -9.95 9.82
CA ILE A 85 25.77 -10.72 11.07
C ILE A 85 26.90 -11.73 11.00
N ASP A 86 27.68 -11.79 12.08
CA ASP A 86 28.54 -12.94 12.33
C ASP A 86 27.74 -14.03 13.05
N ILE A 87 27.38 -15.09 12.32
CA ILE A 87 26.50 -16.15 12.82
C ILE A 87 27.15 -16.96 13.97
N ASN A 88 28.48 -16.91 14.10
CA ASN A 88 29.20 -17.55 15.20
C ASN A 88 29.15 -16.72 16.49
N GLN A 89 28.88 -15.41 16.40
CA GLN A 89 28.80 -14.51 17.54
C GLN A 89 27.36 -14.28 18.00
N THR A 90 26.43 -14.12 17.06
CA THR A 90 25.01 -13.90 17.36
C THR A 90 24.11 -14.56 16.32
N THR A 91 23.11 -15.28 16.83
CA THR A 91 22.02 -15.87 16.02
C THR A 91 20.73 -15.08 16.20
N THR A 92 20.82 -13.83 16.64
CA THR A 92 19.67 -13.04 17.01
C THR A 92 19.73 -11.68 16.35
N ILE A 93 18.65 -11.33 15.64
CA ILE A 93 18.41 -9.98 15.13
C ILE A 93 17.38 -9.32 16.01
N THR A 94 17.68 -8.13 16.48
CA THR A 94 16.77 -7.30 17.28
C THR A 94 16.31 -6.10 16.48
N GLY A 95 15.13 -5.59 16.79
CA GLY A 95 14.60 -4.38 16.17
C GLY A 95 13.41 -3.81 16.94
N CYS A 96 12.75 -2.84 16.35
CA CYS A 96 11.51 -2.27 16.86
C CYS A 96 10.40 -2.34 15.80
N LEU A 97 9.23 -2.79 16.22
CA LEU A 97 7.98 -2.78 15.48
C LEU A 97 7.17 -1.57 15.93
N TYR A 98 6.89 -0.62 15.04
CA TYR A 98 6.09 0.57 15.31
C TYR A 98 4.69 0.42 14.74
N HIS A 99 3.75 1.15 15.34
CA HIS A 99 2.35 1.21 14.89
C HIS A 99 1.71 -0.19 14.75
N ARG A 100 1.95 -1.04 15.75
CA ARG A 100 1.47 -2.43 15.78
C ARG A 100 -0.06 -2.45 15.70
N ASN A 101 -0.59 -3.18 14.71
CA ASN A 101 -2.03 -3.41 14.59
C ASN A 101 -2.39 -4.92 14.52
N ASP A 102 -1.42 -5.81 14.69
CA ASP A 102 -1.60 -7.26 14.66
C ASP A 102 -0.94 -7.96 15.86
N THR A 103 -1.32 -9.23 16.05
CA THR A 103 -0.85 -10.08 17.15
C THR A 103 0.31 -10.98 16.77
N ASP A 104 0.44 -11.29 15.49
CA ASP A 104 1.38 -12.28 15.00
C ASP A 104 2.19 -11.71 13.84
N TYR A 105 3.48 -12.00 13.86
CA TYR A 105 4.44 -11.59 12.85
C TYR A 105 5.39 -12.75 12.60
N SER A 106 5.87 -12.87 11.37
CA SER A 106 6.76 -13.95 10.97
C SER A 106 7.82 -13.46 10.02
N PHE A 107 8.84 -14.29 9.84
CA PHE A 107 9.92 -14.05 8.92
C PHE A 107 10.18 -15.27 8.04
N MET A 108 10.72 -14.99 6.87
CA MET A 108 11.21 -15.99 5.93
C MET A 108 12.58 -15.56 5.44
N ILE A 109 13.51 -16.52 5.44
CA ILE A 109 14.84 -16.39 4.85
C ILE A 109 14.86 -17.22 3.58
N THR A 110 15.20 -16.57 2.48
CA THR A 110 15.32 -17.18 1.16
C THR A 110 16.72 -16.96 0.60
N ASP A 111 17.07 -17.75 -0.40
CA ASP A 111 18.24 -17.48 -1.22
C ASP A 111 18.11 -16.15 -1.98
N THR A 112 19.21 -15.65 -2.56
CA THR A 112 19.19 -14.37 -3.30
C THR A 112 18.32 -14.36 -4.56
N LEU A 113 17.79 -15.52 -5.00
CA LEU A 113 16.85 -15.60 -6.10
C LEU A 113 15.38 -15.72 -5.64
N ASN A 114 15.13 -15.80 -4.33
CA ASN A 114 13.81 -16.06 -3.73
C ASN A 114 13.14 -17.35 -4.24
N ILE A 115 13.94 -18.36 -4.56
CA ILE A 115 13.47 -19.67 -5.05
C ILE A 115 13.35 -20.64 -3.88
N ASP A 116 14.39 -20.71 -3.07
CA ASP A 116 14.48 -21.68 -1.99
C ASP A 116 14.28 -21.01 -0.64
N THR A 117 13.28 -21.47 0.10
CA THR A 117 13.07 -21.09 1.49
C THR A 117 14.02 -21.88 2.38
N ILE A 118 14.88 -21.16 3.08
CA ILE A 118 15.95 -21.73 3.92
C ILE A 118 15.50 -21.80 5.37
N GLN A 119 14.83 -20.76 5.85
CA GLN A 119 14.29 -20.71 7.20
C GLN A 119 12.96 -19.97 7.22
N VAL A 120 12.04 -20.41 8.07
CA VAL A 120 10.78 -19.74 8.38
C VAL A 120 10.61 -19.77 9.89
N GLY A 121 10.17 -18.66 10.48
CA GLY A 121 9.93 -18.59 11.91
C GLY A 121 9.01 -17.44 12.30
N ASP A 122 8.57 -17.46 13.56
CA ASP A 122 7.79 -16.36 14.12
C ASP A 122 8.74 -15.27 14.66
N VAL A 123 8.34 -14.01 14.50
CA VAL A 123 8.98 -12.87 15.16
C VAL A 123 8.45 -12.83 16.59
N LYS A 124 9.35 -12.77 17.57
CA LYS A 124 8.99 -12.78 18.99
C LYS A 124 9.08 -11.38 19.59
N PRO A 125 8.23 -11.02 20.55
CA PRO A 125 8.43 -9.82 21.37
C PRO A 125 9.64 -10.02 22.28
N PHE A 126 10.40 -8.96 22.55
CA PHE A 126 11.61 -9.03 23.37
C PHE A 126 11.33 -9.40 24.83
N ASP A 127 10.22 -8.91 25.38
CA ASP A 127 9.79 -9.14 26.76
C ASP A 127 8.87 -10.36 26.94
N GLY A 128 8.51 -11.03 25.84
CA GLY A 128 7.70 -12.25 25.81
C GLY A 128 6.22 -12.05 25.50
N GLU A 129 5.72 -10.81 25.41
CA GLU A 129 4.31 -10.54 25.07
C GLU A 129 4.17 -9.38 24.08
N PHE A 130 3.35 -9.51 23.04
CA PHE A 130 3.04 -8.37 22.17
C PHE A 130 1.92 -7.53 22.79
N ASN A 131 2.24 -6.56 23.65
CA ASN A 131 1.27 -5.77 24.41
C ASN A 131 1.38 -4.25 24.21
N GLU A 132 2.46 -3.76 23.58
CA GLU A 132 2.65 -2.34 23.32
C GLU A 132 2.29 -1.94 21.88
N TYR A 133 2.11 -0.63 21.65
CA TYR A 133 1.89 -0.07 20.32
C TYR A 133 3.19 0.01 19.49
N SER A 134 4.32 0.15 20.18
CA SER A 134 5.65 0.04 19.62
C SER A 134 6.46 -0.88 20.51
N GLU A 135 7.11 -1.88 19.93
CA GLU A 135 7.59 -3.03 20.70
C GLU A 135 8.94 -3.50 20.18
N GLU A 136 9.84 -3.85 21.08
CA GLU A 136 11.10 -4.48 20.70
C GLU A 136 10.84 -5.92 20.27
N ILE A 137 11.49 -6.33 19.18
CA ILE A 137 11.30 -7.64 18.56
C ILE A 137 12.61 -8.41 18.44
N ILE A 138 12.47 -9.73 18.38
CA ILE A 138 13.55 -10.69 18.24
C ILE A 138 13.24 -11.62 17.06
N ILE A 139 14.25 -11.81 16.20
CA ILE A 139 14.28 -12.82 15.14
C ILE A 139 15.44 -13.77 15.46
N GLU A 140 15.12 -15.05 15.59
CA GLU A 140 16.09 -16.11 15.86
C GLU A 140 16.52 -16.77 14.54
N LEU A 141 17.79 -16.66 14.21
CA LEU A 141 18.41 -17.32 13.07
C LEU A 141 18.83 -18.73 13.43
N ASP A 142 18.75 -19.66 12.49
CA ASP A 142 19.33 -20.98 12.66
C ASP A 142 20.87 -20.87 12.64
N SER A 143 21.51 -21.31 13.74
CA SER A 143 22.97 -21.34 13.89
C SER A 143 23.69 -22.16 12.80
N THR A 144 22.98 -23.01 12.08
CA THR A 144 23.52 -23.84 11.00
C THR A 144 23.45 -23.18 9.63
N LEU A 145 22.89 -21.96 9.52
CA LEU A 145 22.86 -21.22 8.26
C LEU A 145 24.28 -21.00 7.71
N PRO A 146 24.57 -21.42 6.47
CA PRO A 146 25.89 -21.22 5.91
C PRO A 146 26.17 -19.73 5.67
N THR A 147 27.44 -19.36 5.75
CA THR A 147 27.95 -18.03 5.41
C THR A 147 27.62 -17.67 3.96
N ASN A 148 26.63 -16.81 3.75
CA ASN A 148 26.18 -16.37 2.43
C ASN A 148 25.27 -15.13 2.55
N LYS A 149 24.82 -14.62 1.41
CA LYS A 149 23.77 -13.60 1.31
C LYS A 149 22.40 -14.23 1.11
N TYR A 150 21.42 -13.65 1.79
CA TYR A 150 20.03 -14.08 1.79
C TYR A 150 19.09 -12.88 1.70
N TYR A 151 17.83 -13.14 1.40
CA TYR A 151 16.76 -12.21 1.64
C TYR A 151 16.04 -12.57 2.93
N LEU A 152 15.88 -11.58 3.81
CA LEU A 152 15.05 -11.67 4.99
C LEU A 152 13.77 -10.89 4.73
N GLN A 153 12.65 -11.61 4.60
CA GLN A 153 11.33 -11.04 4.41
C GLN A 153 10.54 -11.15 5.70
N LEU A 154 9.89 -10.06 6.09
CA LEU A 154 9.03 -9.99 7.28
C LEU A 154 7.58 -9.90 6.85
N TYR A 155 6.71 -10.62 7.55
CA TYR A 155 5.30 -10.76 7.22
C TYR A 155 4.43 -10.47 8.43
N LYS A 156 3.22 -10.04 8.13
CA LYS A 156 2.10 -10.16 9.07
C LYS A 156 1.65 -11.61 9.14
N GLY A 157 1.26 -12.04 10.33
CA GLY A 157 0.71 -13.36 10.58
C GLY A 157 1.77 -14.36 10.99
N LYS A 158 1.32 -15.57 11.33
CA LYS A 158 2.16 -16.67 11.79
C LYS A 158 2.99 -17.25 10.65
N ALA A 159 4.13 -17.83 10.98
CA ALA A 159 5.03 -18.51 10.06
C ALA A 159 4.34 -19.56 9.18
N THR A 160 3.30 -20.23 9.70
CA THR A 160 2.52 -21.24 8.98
C THR A 160 1.51 -20.67 7.97
N ASN A 161 1.16 -19.39 8.09
CA ASN A 161 0.18 -18.71 7.24
C ASN A 161 0.48 -17.20 7.16
N PRO A 162 1.57 -16.81 6.48
CA PRO A 162 1.90 -15.41 6.27
C PRO A 162 0.84 -14.74 5.39
N ASP A 163 0.46 -13.51 5.74
CA ASP A 163 -0.56 -12.73 5.03
C ASP A 163 0.08 -11.84 3.96
N TYR A 164 0.73 -10.75 4.38
CA TYR A 164 1.41 -9.82 3.49
C TYR A 164 2.81 -9.45 3.99
N SER A 165 3.70 -9.19 3.04
CA SER A 165 5.06 -8.72 3.30
C SER A 165 5.01 -7.30 3.83
N ILE A 166 5.69 -7.07 4.95
CA ILE A 166 5.79 -5.79 5.64
C ILE A 166 7.12 -5.11 5.32
N ALA A 167 8.21 -5.87 5.35
CA ALA A 167 9.56 -5.36 5.12
C ALA A 167 10.47 -6.44 4.51
N SER A 168 11.53 -6.00 3.84
CA SER A 168 12.53 -6.87 3.23
C SER A 168 13.92 -6.31 3.42
N PHE A 169 14.86 -7.17 3.78
CA PHE A 169 16.25 -6.85 4.07
C PHE A 169 17.17 -7.82 3.34
N ILE A 170 18.37 -7.34 3.01
CA ILE A 170 19.47 -8.19 2.59
C ILE A 170 20.19 -8.65 3.86
N LEU A 171 20.22 -9.97 4.10
CA LEU A 171 20.92 -10.57 5.22
C LEU A 171 22.27 -11.13 4.72
N ASP A 172 23.37 -10.59 5.23
CA ASP A 172 24.73 -11.00 4.87
C ASP A 172 25.37 -11.72 6.07
N LEU A 173 25.37 -13.05 6.04
CA LEU A 173 25.97 -13.86 7.08
C LEU A 173 27.47 -14.03 6.78
N LYS A 174 28.29 -13.66 7.76
CA LYS A 174 29.75 -13.75 7.73
C LYS A 174 30.25 -14.65 8.86
N ASN A 175 31.49 -15.09 8.73
CA ASN A 175 32.30 -15.57 9.84
C ASN A 175 33.49 -14.62 9.89
N GLU A 176 33.70 -13.89 10.99
CA GLU A 176 35.01 -13.27 11.21
C GLU A 176 35.95 -14.36 11.75
N ASP A 177 36.99 -14.67 10.98
CA ASP A 177 38.12 -15.52 11.38
C ASP A 177 39.08 -14.78 12.32
#